data_AF-A0A5J4S9M3-F1
#
_entry.id   AF-A0A5J4S9M3-F1
#
_cell.length_a   1.000
_cell.length_b   1.000
_cell.length_c   1.000
_cell.angle_alpha   90.00
_cell.angle_beta   90.00
_cell.angle_gamma   90.00
#
_symmetry.space_group_name_H-M   'P 1'
#
loop_
_entity.id
_entity.type
_entity.pdbx_description
1 polymer ?
#
loop_
_entity_poly.entity_id
_entity_poly.type
_entity_poly.pdbx_seq_one_letter_code
_entity_poly.pdbx_strand_id
1 'polypeptide(L)'
;MELVKQNNFEDLIDKVYQTHCVLQQNAQKVVNQNLTIRNWLIGCYIIEFEQNGEDRARYGTRLLEEMAKRIKGRGIKGLNSRALRNCRLFYVTYPQIRRSVTAELQIQQSLTVEPTEEYPIASDLLLSRLSFTHFVELLRKDDPLERLFYEVEAIKNNWSVRELERAIDTALYVRTGLSKNKEAVIAKNKELETG
;
A
#
# COMPACT_ATOMS: atom_id res chain seq x y z
N MET A 1 10.83 47.92 16.49
CA MET A 1 12.19 47.40 16.25
C MET A 1 12.02 46.12 15.46
N GLU A 2 12.03 46.24 14.14
CA GLU A 2 11.87 45.12 13.21
C GLU A 2 13.13 44.26 13.28
N LEU A 3 13.01 43.02 13.74
CA LEU A 3 14.07 42.03 13.67
C LEU A 3 14.36 41.76 12.19
N VAL A 4 15.40 42.39 11.65
CA VAL A 4 15.97 42.04 10.36
C VAL A 4 16.35 40.56 10.43
N LYS A 5 15.57 39.69 9.79
CA LYS A 5 15.95 38.29 9.57
C LYS A 5 17.23 38.29 8.76
N GLN A 6 18.36 38.15 9.44
CA GLN A 6 19.67 38.10 8.82
C GLN A 6 19.76 36.79 8.06
N ASN A 7 19.41 36.85 6.76
CA ASN A 7 19.54 35.78 5.78
C ASN A 7 21.03 35.52 5.54
N ASN A 8 21.66 34.89 6.52
CA ASN A 8 23.08 34.58 6.54
C ASN A 8 23.36 33.29 5.74
N PHE A 9 24.63 32.96 5.58
CA PHE A 9 25.02 31.81 4.77
C PHE A 9 24.49 30.48 5.34
N GLU A 10 24.44 30.31 6.66
CA GLU A 10 23.88 29.12 7.31
C GLU A 10 22.38 29.00 7.04
N ASP A 11 21.62 30.09 7.15
CA ASP A 11 20.20 30.11 6.80
C ASP A 11 19.95 29.71 5.34
N LEU A 12 20.84 30.09 4.42
CA LEU A 12 20.76 29.69 3.02
C LEU A 12 21.04 28.19 2.86
N ILE A 13 22.08 27.67 3.51
CA ILE A 13 22.43 26.24 3.48
C ILE A 13 21.28 25.40 4.03
N ASP A 14 20.71 25.80 5.18
CA ASP A 14 19.56 25.13 5.78
C ASP A 14 18.35 25.15 4.85
N LYS A 15 18.03 26.29 4.23
CA LYS A 15 16.91 26.38 3.27
C LYS A 15 17.11 25.46 2.07
N VAL A 16 18.32 25.40 1.51
CA VAL A 16 18.64 24.52 0.38
C VAL A 16 18.52 23.06 0.81
N TYR A 17 19.08 22.70 1.96
CA TYR A 17 19.01 21.34 2.49
C TYR A 17 17.57 20.90 2.75
N GLN A 18 16.78 21.71 3.46
CA GLN A 18 15.38 21.41 3.75
C GLN A 18 14.55 21.29 2.46
N THR A 19 14.76 22.19 1.50
CA THR A 19 14.08 22.12 0.19
C THR A 19 14.41 20.81 -0.52
N HIS A 20 15.69 20.41 -0.55
CA HIS A 20 16.11 19.13 -1.12
C HIS A 20 15.42 17.95 -0.42
N CYS A 21 15.50 17.89 0.91
CA CYS A 21 14.90 16.80 1.69
C CYS A 21 13.40 16.68 1.46
N VAL A 22 12.66 17.80 1.52
CA VAL A 22 11.20 17.81 1.33
C VAL A 22 10.83 17.36 -0.09
N LEU A 23 11.45 17.92 -1.13
CA LEU A 23 11.12 17.58 -2.51
C LEU A 23 11.52 16.14 -2.86
N GLN A 24 12.66 15.66 -2.34
CA GLN A 24 13.09 14.28 -2.52
C GLN A 24 12.12 13.30 -1.84
N GLN A 25 11.70 13.58 -0.60
CA GLN A 25 10.71 12.77 0.11
C GLN A 25 9.36 12.76 -0.62
N ASN A 26 8.92 13.91 -1.14
CA ASN A 26 7.69 13.99 -1.93
C ASN A 26 7.78 13.16 -3.20
N ALA A 27 8.89 13.23 -3.93
CA ALA A 27 9.12 12.39 -5.11
C ALA A 27 9.07 10.90 -4.77
N GLN A 28 9.71 10.49 -3.67
CA GLN A 28 9.66 9.10 -3.20
C GLN A 28 8.24 8.65 -2.84
N LYS A 29 7.44 9.50 -2.17
CA LYS A 29 6.04 9.20 -1.84
C LYS A 29 5.20 8.94 -3.10
N VAL A 30 5.29 9.83 -4.09
CA VAL A 30 4.56 9.70 -5.36
C VAL A 30 4.99 8.44 -6.11
N VAL A 31 6.29 8.14 -6.15
CA VAL A 31 6.81 6.89 -6.72
C VAL A 31 6.21 5.69 -5.99
N ASN A 32 6.28 5.67 -4.66
CA ASN A 32 5.77 4.56 -3.86
C ASN A 32 4.27 4.33 -4.08
N GLN A 33 3.46 5.39 -4.07
CA GLN A 33 2.02 5.32 -4.33
C GLN A 33 1.75 4.70 -5.71
N ASN A 34 2.40 5.21 -6.77
CA ASN A 34 2.25 4.66 -8.12
C ASN A 34 2.69 3.20 -8.25
N LEU A 35 3.78 2.82 -7.57
CA LEU A 35 4.25 1.43 -7.54
C LEU A 35 3.24 0.52 -6.81
N THR A 36 2.63 1.00 -5.73
CA THR A 36 1.58 0.29 -4.98
C THR A 36 0.33 0.10 -5.84
N ILE A 37 -0.16 1.17 -6.47
CA ILE A 37 -1.31 1.13 -7.37
C ILE A 37 -1.06 0.17 -8.54
N ARG A 38 0.10 0.27 -9.20
CA ARG A 38 0.49 -0.66 -10.27
C ARG A 38 0.43 -2.10 -9.79
N ASN A 39 0.94 -2.40 -8.61
CA ASN A 39 0.94 -3.77 -8.09
C ASN A 39 -0.46 -4.27 -7.76
N TRP A 40 -1.33 -3.40 -7.25
CA TRP A 40 -2.75 -3.72 -7.06
C TRP A 40 -3.44 -4.03 -8.41
N LEU A 41 -3.23 -3.19 -9.43
CA LEU A 41 -3.76 -3.38 -10.78
C LEU A 41 -3.25 -4.67 -11.44
N ILE A 42 -1.97 -5.01 -11.26
CA ILE A 42 -1.43 -6.28 -11.73
C ILE A 42 -2.19 -7.46 -11.09
N GLY A 43 -2.52 -7.36 -9.81
CA GLY A 43 -3.37 -8.34 -9.12
C GLY A 43 -4.75 -8.45 -9.74
N CYS A 44 -5.37 -7.32 -10.05
CA CYS A 44 -6.65 -7.24 -10.77
C CYS A 44 -6.59 -7.99 -12.10
N TYR A 45 -5.59 -7.66 -12.94
CA TYR A 45 -5.43 -8.29 -14.26
C TYR A 45 -5.22 -9.80 -14.17
N ILE A 46 -4.51 -10.27 -13.13
CA ILE A 46 -4.33 -11.70 -12.88
C ILE A 46 -5.68 -12.36 -12.57
N ILE A 47 -6.47 -11.79 -11.66
CA ILE A 47 -7.77 -12.36 -11.28
C ILE A 47 -8.76 -12.34 -12.46
N GLU A 48 -8.82 -11.23 -13.21
CA GLU A 48 -9.66 -11.12 -14.40
C GLU A 48 -9.30 -12.19 -15.45
N PHE A 49 -8.00 -12.41 -15.67
CA PHE A 49 -7.54 -13.46 -16.59
C PHE A 49 -7.84 -14.87 -16.05
N GLU A 50 -7.67 -15.11 -14.75
CA GLU A 50 -8.00 -16.40 -14.12
C GLU A 50 -9.51 -16.72 -14.21
N GLN A 51 -10.38 -15.71 -14.18
CA GLN A 51 -11.84 -15.87 -14.28
C GLN A 51 -12.32 -15.99 -15.74
N ASN A 52 -11.91 -15.06 -16.60
CA ASN A 52 -12.51 -14.85 -17.93
C ASN A 52 -11.53 -15.08 -19.09
N GLY A 53 -10.27 -15.44 -18.82
CA GLY A 53 -9.27 -15.64 -19.87
C GLY A 53 -9.64 -16.76 -20.84
N GLU A 54 -9.60 -16.47 -22.14
CA GLU A 54 -9.85 -17.44 -23.22
C GLU A 54 -8.84 -18.61 -23.16
N ASP A 55 -7.57 -18.28 -22.97
CA ASP A 55 -6.45 -19.23 -22.90
C ASP A 55 -6.14 -19.71 -21.46
N ARG A 56 -6.99 -19.46 -20.46
CA ARG A 56 -6.65 -19.72 -19.04
C ARG A 56 -6.28 -21.19 -18.77
N ALA A 57 -6.95 -22.12 -19.43
CA ALA A 57 -6.70 -23.56 -19.30
C ALA A 57 -5.29 -23.97 -19.79
N ARG A 58 -4.69 -23.19 -20.70
CA ARG A 58 -3.36 -23.43 -21.26
C ARG A 58 -2.24 -23.15 -20.23
N TYR A 59 -2.42 -22.13 -19.41
CA TYR A 59 -1.39 -21.68 -18.48
C TYR A 59 -1.56 -22.27 -17.08
N GLY A 60 -2.81 -22.50 -16.64
CA GLY A 60 -3.14 -23.18 -15.39
C GLY A 60 -2.29 -22.72 -14.20
N THR A 61 -1.69 -23.68 -13.48
CA THR A 61 -0.86 -23.43 -12.29
C THR A 61 0.47 -22.72 -12.59
N ARG A 62 0.93 -22.71 -13.86
CA ARG A 62 2.19 -22.10 -14.30
C ARG A 62 2.04 -20.65 -14.78
N LEU A 63 0.84 -20.10 -14.75
CA LEU A 63 0.55 -18.75 -15.24
C LEU A 63 1.54 -17.70 -14.72
N LEU A 64 1.75 -17.66 -13.40
CA LEU A 64 2.60 -16.64 -12.77
C LEU A 64 4.08 -16.83 -13.09
N GLU A 65 4.54 -18.07 -13.29
CA GLU A 65 5.93 -18.36 -13.64
C GLU A 65 6.25 -17.94 -15.08
N GLU A 66 5.36 -18.29 -16.01
CA GLU A 66 5.46 -17.86 -17.41
C GLU A 66 5.33 -16.35 -17.54
N MET A 67 4.40 -15.73 -16.80
CA MET A 67 4.24 -14.28 -16.76
C MET A 67 5.51 -13.60 -16.26
N ALA A 68 6.08 -14.04 -15.14
CA ALA A 68 7.33 -13.51 -14.61
C ALA A 68 8.49 -13.61 -15.62
N LYS A 69 8.63 -14.76 -16.30
CA LYS A 69 9.66 -14.96 -17.33
C LYS A 69 9.49 -14.00 -18.51
N ARG A 70 8.27 -13.86 -19.03
CA ARG A 70 7.98 -13.01 -20.18
C ARG A 70 8.09 -11.52 -19.86
N ILE A 71 7.62 -11.08 -18.68
CA ILE A 71 7.75 -9.70 -18.22
C ILE A 71 9.23 -9.33 -18.04
N LYS A 72 10.03 -10.21 -17.45
CA LYS A 72 11.48 -10.03 -17.34
C LYS A 72 12.13 -9.92 -18.73
N GLY A 73 11.71 -10.75 -19.69
CA GLY A 73 12.17 -10.69 -21.09
C GLY A 73 11.84 -9.37 -21.80
N ARG A 74 10.78 -8.67 -21.36
CA ARG A 74 10.41 -7.32 -21.84
C ARG A 74 11.13 -6.19 -21.09
N GLY A 75 12.10 -6.50 -20.23
CA GLY A 75 12.93 -5.52 -19.53
C GLY A 75 12.38 -5.03 -18.18
N ILE A 76 11.19 -5.48 -17.77
CA ILE A 76 10.61 -5.09 -16.48
C ILE A 76 11.19 -5.98 -15.37
N LYS A 77 11.92 -5.36 -14.44
CA LYS A 77 12.53 -6.05 -13.29
C LYS A 77 11.58 -6.01 -12.08
N GLY A 78 11.81 -6.89 -11.11
CA GLY A 78 11.08 -6.91 -9.82
C GLY A 78 9.75 -7.68 -9.81
N LEU A 79 9.12 -7.92 -10.96
CA LEU A 79 7.87 -8.70 -11.08
C LEU A 79 8.14 -10.21 -11.25
N ASN A 80 8.77 -10.83 -10.25
CA ASN A 80 8.96 -12.28 -10.22
C ASN A 80 7.68 -13.02 -9.78
N SER A 81 7.66 -14.36 -9.87
CA SER A 81 6.47 -15.16 -9.53
C SER A 81 5.96 -14.92 -8.11
N ARG A 82 6.85 -14.64 -7.14
CA ARG A 82 6.47 -14.31 -5.76
C ARG A 82 5.81 -12.92 -5.69
N ALA A 83 6.38 -11.92 -6.36
CA ALA A 83 5.80 -10.59 -6.44
C ALA A 83 4.41 -10.62 -7.09
N LEU A 84 4.23 -11.41 -8.16
CA LEU A 84 2.94 -11.58 -8.83
C LEU A 84 1.91 -12.28 -7.93
N ARG A 85 2.32 -13.30 -7.15
CA ARG A 85 1.45 -13.89 -6.11
C ARG A 85 1.01 -12.85 -5.08
N ASN A 86 1.92 -12.01 -4.62
CA ASN A 86 1.61 -10.93 -3.68
C ASN A 86 0.67 -9.89 -4.32
N CYS A 87 0.86 -9.53 -5.60
CA CYS A 87 -0.05 -8.64 -6.32
C CYS A 87 -1.47 -9.21 -6.37
N ARG A 88 -1.60 -10.49 -6.74
CA ARG A 88 -2.90 -11.19 -6.77
C ARG A 88 -3.57 -11.19 -5.39
N LEU A 89 -2.82 -11.55 -4.35
CA LEU A 89 -3.34 -11.52 -2.98
C LEU A 89 -3.72 -10.10 -2.55
N PHE A 90 -2.91 -9.10 -2.89
CA PHE A 90 -3.17 -7.70 -2.57
C PHE A 90 -4.50 -7.22 -3.13
N TYR A 91 -4.80 -7.52 -4.40
CA TYR A 91 -6.07 -7.18 -5.01
C TYR A 91 -7.26 -7.85 -4.30
N VAL A 92 -7.17 -9.15 -4.03
CA VAL A 92 -8.23 -9.91 -3.37
C VAL A 92 -8.48 -9.42 -1.94
N THR A 93 -7.42 -9.04 -1.23
CA THR A 93 -7.50 -8.61 0.17
C THR A 93 -7.96 -7.15 0.33
N TYR A 94 -7.64 -6.27 -0.62
CA TYR A 94 -8.01 -4.86 -0.59
C TYR A 94 -8.83 -4.43 -1.81
N PRO A 95 -10.01 -5.03 -2.06
CA PRO A 95 -10.84 -4.68 -3.23
C PRO A 95 -11.33 -3.22 -3.20
N GLN A 96 -11.43 -2.61 -2.01
CA GLN A 96 -11.87 -1.23 -1.82
C GLN A 96 -10.97 -0.19 -2.51
N ILE A 97 -9.68 -0.51 -2.70
CA ILE A 97 -8.69 0.38 -3.36
C ILE A 97 -9.13 0.75 -4.77
N ARG A 98 -9.96 -0.08 -5.41
CA ARG A 98 -10.60 0.18 -6.70
C ARG A 98 -11.09 1.62 -6.82
N ARG A 99 -11.81 2.13 -5.81
CA ARG A 99 -12.47 3.45 -5.85
C ARG A 99 -11.46 4.56 -6.13
N SER A 100 -10.35 4.56 -5.40
CA SER A 100 -9.23 5.50 -5.57
C SER A 100 -8.58 5.37 -6.95
N VAL A 101 -8.30 4.14 -7.38
CA VAL A 101 -7.60 3.89 -8.65
C VAL A 101 -8.44 4.32 -9.85
N THR A 102 -9.76 4.08 -9.84
CA THR A 102 -10.65 4.55 -10.90
C THR A 102 -10.72 6.08 -10.99
N ALA A 103 -10.66 6.77 -9.85
CA ALA A 103 -10.67 8.23 -9.80
C ALA A 103 -9.34 8.83 -10.31
N GLU A 104 -8.20 8.23 -9.93
CA GLU A 104 -6.87 8.75 -10.26
C GLU A 104 -6.44 8.46 -11.71
N LEU A 105 -6.81 7.31 -12.29
CA LEU A 105 -6.25 6.87 -13.56
C LEU A 105 -7.21 6.97 -14.76
N GLN A 106 -8.47 7.36 -14.57
CA GLN A 106 -9.50 7.36 -15.62
C GLN A 106 -9.63 6.01 -16.36
N ILE A 107 -9.15 4.91 -15.76
CA ILE A 107 -9.20 3.58 -16.36
C ILE A 107 -10.63 3.07 -16.20
N GLN A 108 -11.43 3.16 -17.26
CA GLN A 108 -12.70 2.45 -17.39
C GLN A 108 -12.44 0.96 -17.64
N GLN A 109 -12.13 0.22 -16.57
CA GLN A 109 -12.21 -1.24 -16.62
C GLN A 109 -13.43 -1.71 -15.85
N SER A 110 -14.07 -2.74 -16.41
CA SER A 110 -15.16 -3.50 -15.79
C SER A 110 -14.59 -4.33 -14.63
N LEU A 111 -14.16 -3.64 -13.58
CA LEU A 111 -13.63 -4.21 -12.36
C LEU A 111 -14.76 -5.04 -11.71
N THR A 112 -14.59 -6.36 -11.69
CA THR A 112 -15.68 -7.31 -11.37
C THR A 112 -15.99 -7.42 -9.89
N VAL A 113 -15.13 -6.88 -9.01
CA VAL A 113 -15.32 -6.92 -7.56
C VAL A 113 -15.87 -5.57 -7.10
N GLU A 114 -17.16 -5.54 -6.77
CA GLU A 114 -17.77 -4.43 -6.04
C GLU A 114 -17.35 -4.52 -4.56
N PRO A 115 -16.92 -3.42 -3.92
CA PRO A 115 -16.65 -3.41 -2.49
C PRO A 115 -17.92 -3.79 -1.72
N THR A 116 -17.94 -4.97 -1.11
CA THR A 116 -19.12 -5.53 -0.43
C THR A 116 -19.36 -4.92 0.95
N GLU A 117 -18.35 -4.33 1.58
CA GLU A 117 -18.46 -3.66 2.88
C GLU A 117 -17.57 -2.41 2.93
N GLU A 118 -17.99 -1.41 3.70
CA GLU A 118 -17.22 -0.20 3.92
C GLU A 118 -15.98 -0.53 4.75
N TYR A 119 -14.81 -0.47 4.11
CA TYR A 119 -13.55 -0.73 4.80
C TYR A 119 -13.25 0.41 5.78
N PRO A 120 -12.80 0.15 7.03
CA PRO A 120 -12.67 1.18 8.06
C PRO A 120 -11.61 2.26 7.81
N ILE A 121 -10.81 2.16 6.74
CA ILE A 121 -9.78 3.13 6.37
C ILE A 121 -10.00 3.54 4.92
N ALA A 122 -10.00 4.85 4.66
CA ALA A 122 -10.06 5.39 3.31
C ALA A 122 -8.92 4.86 2.42
N SER A 123 -9.25 4.50 1.19
CA SER A 123 -8.29 3.92 0.25
C SER A 123 -7.17 4.89 -0.14
N ASP A 124 -7.47 6.18 -0.27
CA ASP A 124 -6.48 7.22 -0.54
C ASP A 124 -5.46 7.35 0.60
N LEU A 125 -5.92 7.19 1.84
CA LEU A 125 -5.05 7.24 3.01
C LEU A 125 -4.10 6.03 3.04
N LEU A 126 -4.63 4.82 2.77
CA LEU A 126 -3.82 3.60 2.64
C LEU A 126 -2.74 3.76 1.56
N LEU A 127 -3.11 4.22 0.36
CA LEU A 127 -2.19 4.36 -0.77
C LEU A 127 -1.15 5.47 -0.59
N SER A 128 -1.50 6.56 0.10
CA SER A 128 -0.59 7.68 0.35
C SER A 128 0.38 7.45 1.50
N ARG A 129 0.06 6.55 2.43
CA ARG A 129 0.87 6.28 3.64
C ARG A 129 1.62 4.97 3.61
N LEU A 130 1.10 3.95 2.94
CA LEU A 130 1.69 2.61 2.92
C LEU A 130 2.22 2.24 1.54
N SER A 131 3.50 1.91 1.46
CA SER A 131 4.09 1.33 0.24
C SER A 131 3.69 -0.13 0.06
N PHE A 132 3.84 -0.67 -1.15
CA PHE A 132 3.56 -2.08 -1.43
C PHE A 132 4.27 -3.06 -0.49
N THR A 133 5.48 -2.75 -0.02
CA THR A 133 6.20 -3.60 0.93
C THR A 133 5.54 -3.64 2.30
N HIS A 134 4.88 -2.56 2.75
CA HIS A 134 4.04 -2.61 3.95
C HIS A 134 2.88 -3.58 3.75
N PHE A 135 2.18 -3.47 2.61
CA PHE A 135 1.10 -4.39 2.28
C PHE A 135 1.59 -5.83 2.23
N VAL A 136 2.77 -6.13 1.69
CA VAL A 136 3.31 -7.50 1.69
C VAL A 136 3.45 -8.08 3.11
N GLU A 137 3.82 -7.27 4.11
CA GLU A 137 3.87 -7.72 5.50
C GLU A 137 2.47 -7.87 6.11
N LEU A 138 1.57 -6.91 5.85
CA LEU A 138 0.17 -6.95 6.30
C LEU A 138 -0.60 -8.14 5.73
N LEU A 139 -0.35 -8.51 4.47
CA LEU A 139 -0.99 -9.63 3.79
C LEU A 139 -0.64 -10.99 4.41
N ARG A 140 0.39 -11.07 5.27
CA ARG A 140 0.70 -12.28 6.05
C ARG A 140 -0.18 -12.46 7.27
N LYS A 141 -1.03 -11.47 7.59
CA LYS A 141 -1.98 -11.53 8.70
C LYS A 141 -3.32 -12.03 8.17
N ASP A 142 -3.66 -13.26 8.54
CA ASP A 142 -4.93 -13.88 8.13
C ASP A 142 -6.13 -13.25 8.85
N ASP A 143 -5.95 -12.85 10.11
CA ASP A 143 -6.96 -12.13 10.89
C ASP A 143 -7.14 -10.69 10.37
N PRO A 144 -8.32 -10.33 9.83
CA PRO A 144 -8.59 -8.96 9.37
C PRO A 144 -8.50 -7.91 10.47
N LEU A 145 -8.78 -8.24 11.73
CA LEU A 145 -8.70 -7.29 12.84
C LEU A 145 -7.26 -7.01 13.25
N GLU A 146 -6.42 -8.04 13.30
CA GLU A 146 -4.98 -7.88 13.50
C GLU A 146 -4.37 -7.04 12.38
N ARG A 147 -4.73 -7.33 11.12
CA ARG A 147 -4.27 -6.57 9.96
C ARG A 147 -4.67 -5.10 10.04
N LEU A 148 -5.94 -4.83 10.34
CA LEU A 148 -6.47 -3.48 10.50
C LEU A 148 -5.71 -2.74 11.60
N PHE A 149 -5.46 -3.37 12.75
CA PHE A 149 -4.69 -2.76 13.84
C PHE A 149 -3.30 -2.31 13.37
N TYR A 150 -2.57 -3.16 12.64
CA TYR A 150 -1.25 -2.80 12.15
C TYR A 150 -1.30 -1.74 11.04
N GLU A 151 -2.36 -1.68 10.23
CA GLU A 151 -2.60 -0.58 9.28
C GLU A 151 -2.76 0.76 10.02
N VAL A 152 -3.63 0.80 11.04
CA VAL A 152 -3.89 1.99 11.85
C VAL A 152 -2.59 2.49 12.48
N GLU A 153 -1.88 1.61 13.17
CA GLU A 153 -0.68 1.99 13.93
C GLU A 153 0.47 2.38 13.00
N ALA A 154 0.63 1.71 11.85
CA ALA A 154 1.63 2.10 10.87
C ALA A 154 1.36 3.48 10.28
N ILE A 155 0.09 3.80 9.97
CA ILE A 155 -0.31 5.13 9.49
C ILE A 155 -0.13 6.18 10.58
N LYS A 156 -0.64 5.93 11.78
CA LYS A 156 -0.61 6.86 12.92
C LYS A 156 0.81 7.27 13.29
N ASN A 157 1.72 6.31 13.32
CA ASN A 157 3.09 6.50 13.78
C ASN A 157 4.10 6.66 12.62
N ASN A 158 3.62 6.72 11.37
CA ASN A 158 4.46 6.76 10.16
C ASN A 158 5.56 5.68 10.16
N TRP A 159 5.22 4.45 10.53
CA TRP A 159 6.19 3.37 10.61
C TRP A 159 6.78 3.06 9.23
N SER A 160 8.10 2.87 9.22
CA SER A 160 8.79 2.16 8.14
C SER A 160 8.43 0.67 8.15
N VAL A 161 8.73 -0.02 7.04
CA VAL A 161 8.51 -1.47 6.92
C VAL A 161 9.19 -2.23 8.06
N ARG A 162 10.39 -1.81 8.47
CA ARG A 162 11.14 -2.44 9.56
C ARG A 162 10.47 -2.26 10.93
N GLU A 163 9.85 -1.11 11.15
CA GLU A 163 9.13 -0.86 12.40
C GLU A 163 7.82 -1.64 12.44
N LEU A 164 7.11 -1.73 11.31
CA LEU A 164 5.97 -2.61 11.15
C LEU A 164 6.34 -4.08 11.40
N GLU A 165 7.40 -4.57 10.77
CA GLU A 165 7.94 -5.93 10.99
C GLU A 165 8.23 -6.16 12.47
N ARG A 166 8.96 -5.25 13.13
CA ARG A 166 9.25 -5.35 14.56
C ARG A 166 7.98 -5.35 15.43
N ALA A 167 6.99 -4.54 15.10
CA ALA A 167 5.72 -4.49 15.83
C ALA A 167 4.91 -5.79 15.67
N ILE A 168 4.98 -6.41 14.49
CA ILE A 168 4.41 -7.74 14.22
C ILE A 168 5.17 -8.81 15.01
N ASP A 169 6.51 -8.83 14.93
CA ASP A 169 7.35 -9.83 15.59
C ASP A 169 7.23 -9.81 17.11
N THR A 170 7.00 -8.62 17.68
CA THR A 170 6.77 -8.44 19.12
C THR A 170 5.30 -8.62 19.54
N ALA A 171 4.44 -9.08 18.63
CA ALA A 171 3.02 -9.34 18.85
C ALA A 171 2.29 -8.16 19.54
N LEU A 172 2.59 -6.93 19.11
CA LEU A 172 2.02 -5.72 19.70
C LEU A 172 0.49 -5.76 19.80
N TYR A 173 -0.17 -6.33 18.79
CA TYR A 173 -1.63 -6.52 18.78
C TYR A 173 -2.12 -7.33 19.99
N VAL A 174 -1.45 -8.45 20.31
CA VAL A 174 -1.80 -9.31 21.44
C VAL A 174 -1.50 -8.60 22.76
N ARG A 175 -0.34 -7.95 22.86
CA ARG A 175 0.11 -7.27 24.08
C ARG A 175 -0.76 -6.08 24.47
N THR A 176 -1.36 -5.39 23.49
CA THR A 176 -2.28 -4.28 23.75
C THR A 176 -3.67 -4.74 24.20
N GLY A 177 -3.95 -6.05 24.22
CA GLY A 177 -5.24 -6.60 24.65
C GLY A 177 -6.38 -6.35 23.66
N LEU A 178 -6.09 -5.83 22.46
CA LEU A 178 -7.07 -5.49 21.43
C LEU A 178 -7.50 -6.69 20.58
N SER A 179 -6.90 -7.86 20.81
CA SER A 179 -7.28 -9.14 20.20
C SER A 179 -8.75 -9.52 20.38
N LYS A 180 -9.46 -8.88 21.31
CA LYS A 180 -10.86 -9.15 21.63
C LYS A 180 -11.80 -7.95 21.44
N ASN A 181 -11.31 -6.78 21.03
CA ASN A 181 -12.11 -5.55 20.97
C ASN A 181 -12.04 -4.85 19.60
N LYS A 182 -12.94 -5.28 18.70
CA LYS A 182 -13.09 -4.75 17.33
C LYS A 182 -13.43 -3.25 17.31
N GLU A 183 -14.29 -2.80 18.22
CA GLU A 183 -14.75 -1.40 18.28
C GLU A 183 -13.62 -0.44 18.64
N ALA A 184 -12.74 -0.84 19.56
CA ALA A 184 -11.58 -0.03 19.94
C ALA A 184 -10.55 0.14 18.81
N VAL A 185 -10.36 -0.89 17.97
CA VAL A 185 -9.49 -0.80 16.78
C VAL A 185 -10.10 0.16 15.75
N ILE A 186 -11.41 0.07 15.51
CA ILE A 186 -12.11 0.94 14.56
C ILE A 186 -12.18 2.39 15.07
N ALA A 187 -12.35 2.62 16.37
CA ALA A 187 -12.39 3.96 16.95
C ALA A 187 -11.09 4.74 16.71
N LYS A 188 -9.94 4.07 16.75
CA LYS A 188 -8.64 4.69 16.45
C LYS A 188 -8.53 5.23 15.01
N ASN A 189 -9.29 4.67 14.06
CA ASN A 189 -9.30 5.20 12.69
C ASN A 189 -9.98 6.55 12.59
N LYS A 190 -11.05 6.80 13.37
CA LYS A 190 -11.75 8.09 13.34
C LYS A 190 -10.87 9.25 13.78
N GLU A 191 -9.87 8.98 14.64
CA GLU A 191 -8.88 9.98 15.05
C GLU A 191 -7.95 10.39 13.89
N LEU A 192 -7.71 9.49 12.92
CA LEU A 192 -6.80 9.73 11.78
C LEU A 192 -7.41 10.64 10.70
N GLU A 193 -8.73 10.76 10.64
CA GLU A 193 -9.43 11.61 9.66
C GLU A 193 -9.61 13.06 10.15
N THR A 194 -9.39 13.32 11.43
CA THR A 194 -9.65 14.62 12.08
C THR A 194 -8.40 15.47 12.36
N GLY A 195 -7.20 15.02 11.96
CA GLY A 195 -5.92 15.71 12.21
C GLY A 195 -5.07 15.87 10.97
#